data_AF-A0A1V8UYQ6-F1
#
_entry.id   AF-A0A1V8UYQ6-F1
#
_cell.length_a   1.000
_cell.length_b   1.000
_cell.length_c   1.000
_cell.angle_alpha   90.00
_cell.angle_beta   90.00
_cell.angle_gamma   90.00
#
_symmetry.space_group_name_H-M   'P 1'
#
loop_
_entity.id
_entity.type
_entity.pdbx_description
1 polymer ?
#
loop_
_entity_poly.entity_id
_entity_poly.type
_entity_poly.pdbx_seq_one_letter_code
_entity_poly.pdbx_strand_id
1 'polypeptide(L)'
;MRLNLPTSKSAFNTASYAAFRPVYPESLYKFVLQYHRGPKKLCVDLGCGPGIVTRKLGKHFDKTIGIDPSAGMIRQAHEGAQQDSSRDIEFWEGSAETGTAALDSGSVDLVVAAQAAHWFDQAKLWPEMQRIVRPGGTLAFWGYKDHVFVDYPHATEVMQCYAYDQHPDKLGSYWPQPGRSILQDQLRAIKPPEEDWEDVHRELYEPDTKGPYSGEGKNLMAYELSVGSCKSYVRTWSSYHGWAEAHPDAVAREKGGKGDIMDEMFDEIAKMDKIFRDDTFPVNVEWGSAVIRARKRGGPPPPSEPSEHSDELDMMDAQSTNFKEAFSLFDKRGTGRVALQDLGDLLRACGQNPTLAEIKDLESSVGGDFDFDAFSRVLNRPGGFRDPGEPEEYCRGFQVFDKDLTGFIGVGQFRYILTNLGEKMSDEEVDELLKAVDTSSGELNYMDMVKTILAN
;
A
#
# COMPACT_ATOMS: atom_id res chain seq x y z
N MET A 1 27.48 -24.12 0.54
CA MET A 1 27.35 -23.52 1.87
C MET A 1 25.88 -23.16 2.04
N ARG A 2 25.13 -23.84 2.91
CA ARG A 2 23.69 -23.59 3.09
C ARG A 2 23.52 -22.25 3.81
N LEU A 3 22.83 -21.29 3.19
CA LEU A 3 22.37 -20.08 3.87
C LEU A 3 21.21 -20.50 4.79
N ASN A 4 21.45 -20.50 6.11
CA ASN A 4 20.39 -20.72 7.10
C ASN A 4 19.49 -19.48 7.11
N LEU A 5 18.31 -19.59 6.48
CA LEU A 5 17.28 -18.56 6.58
C LEU A 5 16.87 -18.39 8.05
N PRO A 6 16.85 -17.16 8.61
CA PRO A 6 16.56 -16.93 10.03
C PRO A 6 15.20 -17.46 10.50
N THR A 7 14.24 -17.60 9.57
CA THR A 7 12.88 -18.08 9.82
C THR A 7 12.76 -19.59 10.08
N SER A 8 13.88 -20.32 9.97
CA SER A 8 13.93 -21.78 10.18
C SER A 8 14.31 -22.21 11.61
N LYS A 9 14.64 -21.27 12.50
CA LYS A 9 14.89 -21.59 13.93
C LYS A 9 13.58 -21.76 14.70
N SER A 10 13.50 -22.80 15.53
CA SER A 10 12.32 -23.22 16.30
C SER A 10 11.77 -22.21 17.33
N ALA A 11 12.40 -21.05 17.50
CA ALA A 11 12.01 -20.00 18.45
C ALA A 11 11.41 -18.74 17.78
N PHE A 12 11.25 -18.70 16.45
CA PHE A 12 10.65 -17.56 15.77
C PHE A 12 9.16 -17.43 16.11
N ASN A 13 8.76 -16.35 16.79
CA ASN A 13 7.36 -16.07 17.12
C ASN A 13 6.62 -15.55 15.87
N THR A 14 6.22 -16.48 15.00
CA THR A 14 5.51 -16.24 13.73
C THR A 14 4.17 -15.51 13.92
N ALA A 15 3.46 -15.72 15.03
CA ALA A 15 2.18 -15.07 15.31
C ALA A 15 2.34 -13.56 15.57
N SER A 16 3.38 -13.16 16.31
CA SER A 16 3.72 -11.74 16.49
C SER A 16 4.18 -11.09 15.18
N TYR A 17 4.85 -11.84 14.31
CA TYR A 17 5.34 -11.34 13.02
C TYR A 17 4.19 -10.96 12.07
N ALA A 18 3.15 -11.80 11.99
CA ALA A 18 1.99 -11.53 11.12
C ALA A 18 1.11 -10.37 11.61
N ALA A 19 1.00 -10.17 12.93
CA ALA A 19 0.07 -9.20 13.52
C ALA A 19 0.52 -7.73 13.42
N PHE A 20 1.84 -7.48 13.37
CA PHE A 20 2.39 -6.11 13.50
C PHE A 20 3.22 -5.66 12.29
N ARG A 21 3.33 -6.48 11.25
CA ARG A 21 3.97 -6.08 9.99
C ARG A 21 2.99 -5.27 9.14
N PRO A 22 3.44 -4.20 8.44
CA PRO A 22 2.60 -3.46 7.51
C PRO A 22 2.00 -4.42 6.47
N VAL A 23 0.67 -4.40 6.34
CA VAL A 23 -0.04 -5.05 5.24
C VAL A 23 0.19 -4.22 4.00
N TYR A 24 0.44 -4.82 2.83
CA TYR A 24 0.60 -4.05 1.60
C TYR A 24 -0.73 -3.39 1.19
N PRO A 25 -0.71 -2.16 0.66
CA PRO A 25 -1.94 -1.48 0.29
C PRO A 25 -2.48 -2.02 -1.05
N GLU A 26 -3.78 -1.84 -1.27
CA GLU A 26 -4.44 -2.23 -2.54
C GLU A 26 -3.78 -1.62 -3.77
N SER A 27 -3.26 -0.39 -3.64
CA SER A 27 -2.54 0.32 -4.71
C SER A 27 -1.32 -0.46 -5.19
N LEU A 28 -0.58 -1.14 -4.30
CA LEU A 28 0.57 -1.97 -4.68
C LEU A 28 0.12 -3.19 -5.48
N TYR A 29 -0.93 -3.89 -5.04
CA TYR A 29 -1.46 -5.04 -5.78
C TYR A 29 -2.00 -4.62 -7.15
N LYS A 30 -2.76 -3.53 -7.23
CA LYS A 30 -3.24 -2.95 -8.50
C LYS A 30 -2.05 -2.63 -9.42
N PHE A 31 -0.99 -2.04 -8.88
CA PHE A 31 0.19 -1.66 -9.65
C PHE A 31 0.94 -2.87 -10.24
N VAL A 32 1.00 -3.99 -9.54
CA VAL A 32 1.53 -5.26 -10.06
C VAL A 32 0.59 -5.87 -11.09
N LEU A 33 -0.72 -5.92 -10.80
CA LEU A 33 -1.72 -6.54 -11.67
C LEU A 33 -1.95 -5.79 -12.98
N GLN A 34 -1.81 -4.46 -13.00
CA GLN A 34 -1.88 -3.63 -14.22
C GLN A 34 -0.70 -3.88 -15.17
N TYR A 35 0.48 -4.20 -14.62
CA TYR A 35 1.64 -4.55 -15.43
C TYR A 35 1.56 -5.97 -16.00
N HIS A 36 0.90 -6.87 -15.26
CA HIS A 36 0.66 -8.22 -15.69
C HIS A 36 -0.24 -8.26 -16.92
N ARG A 37 0.20 -8.99 -17.95
CA ARG A 37 -0.53 -9.20 -19.21
C ARG A 37 -0.61 -10.69 -19.47
N GLY A 38 -1.71 -11.13 -20.06
CA GLY A 38 -1.95 -12.53 -20.38
C GLY A 38 -2.91 -13.22 -19.42
N PRO A 39 -2.93 -14.56 -19.42
CA PRO A 39 -3.89 -15.32 -18.64
C PRO A 39 -3.68 -15.14 -17.13
N LYS A 40 -4.74 -15.31 -16.34
CA LYS A 40 -4.65 -15.33 -14.88
C LYS A 40 -4.92 -16.74 -14.33
N LYS A 41 -4.20 -17.74 -14.84
CA LYS A 41 -4.41 -19.15 -14.45
C LYS A 41 -3.61 -19.52 -13.22
N LEU A 42 -2.31 -19.23 -13.20
CA LEU A 42 -1.42 -19.65 -12.13
C LEU A 42 -0.51 -18.52 -11.64
N CYS A 43 -0.69 -18.13 -10.38
CA CYS A 43 0.23 -17.25 -9.66
C CYS A 43 1.07 -18.05 -8.66
N VAL A 44 2.37 -17.73 -8.55
CA VAL A 44 3.28 -18.30 -7.55
C VAL A 44 3.85 -17.19 -6.68
N ASP A 45 3.70 -17.32 -5.37
CA ASP A 45 4.23 -16.40 -4.36
C ASP A 45 5.41 -17.04 -3.63
N LEU A 46 6.62 -16.56 -3.92
CA LEU A 46 7.88 -17.08 -3.39
C LEU A 46 8.26 -16.39 -2.08
N GLY A 47 8.54 -17.18 -1.05
CA GLY A 47 8.75 -16.68 0.31
C GLY A 47 7.45 -16.12 0.89
N CYS A 48 6.35 -16.87 0.75
CA CYS A 48 5.01 -16.38 1.04
C CYS A 48 4.74 -16.13 2.53
N GLY A 49 5.61 -16.63 3.43
CA GLY A 49 5.42 -16.56 4.87
C GLY A 49 4.05 -17.11 5.29
N PRO A 50 3.27 -16.39 6.12
CA PRO A 50 1.94 -16.83 6.55
C PRO A 50 0.85 -16.63 5.47
N GLY A 51 1.23 -16.44 4.20
CA GLY A 51 0.32 -16.44 3.04
C GLY A 51 -0.49 -15.17 2.82
N ILE A 52 -0.06 -14.01 3.35
CA ILE A 52 -0.80 -12.73 3.22
C ILE A 52 -0.96 -12.33 1.75
N VAL A 53 0.14 -12.33 1.00
CA VAL A 53 0.16 -11.97 -0.43
C VAL A 53 -0.49 -13.06 -1.27
N THR A 54 -0.20 -14.33 -0.98
CA THR A 54 -0.82 -15.48 -1.66
C THR A 54 -2.34 -15.41 -1.62
N ARG A 55 -2.95 -15.18 -0.44
CA ARG A 55 -4.41 -15.05 -0.30
C ARG A 55 -4.95 -13.85 -1.05
N LYS A 56 -4.24 -12.73 -1.04
CA LYS A 56 -4.67 -11.53 -1.75
C LYS A 56 -4.70 -11.75 -3.26
N LEU A 57 -3.63 -12.32 -3.83
CA LEU A 57 -3.55 -12.61 -5.25
C LEU A 57 -4.45 -13.77 -5.69
N GLY A 58 -4.78 -14.70 -4.79
CA GLY A 58 -5.75 -15.77 -5.02
C GLY A 58 -7.13 -15.29 -5.46
N LYS A 59 -7.48 -14.02 -5.19
CA LYS A 59 -8.73 -13.41 -5.67
C LYS A 59 -8.72 -13.07 -7.17
N HIS A 60 -7.54 -13.07 -7.80
CA HIS A 60 -7.34 -12.62 -9.18
C HIS A 60 -6.91 -13.74 -10.13
N PHE A 61 -6.49 -14.90 -9.62
CA PHE A 61 -6.00 -16.03 -10.40
C PHE A 61 -6.83 -17.29 -10.12
N ASP A 62 -6.95 -18.17 -11.11
CA ASP A 62 -7.68 -19.44 -10.95
C ASP A 62 -7.05 -20.32 -9.86
N LYS A 63 -5.70 -20.35 -9.84
CA LYS A 63 -4.89 -21.02 -8.83
C LYS A 63 -3.75 -20.12 -8.34
N THR A 64 -3.50 -20.11 -7.04
CA THR A 64 -2.33 -19.44 -6.45
C THR A 64 -1.58 -20.38 -5.51
N ILE A 65 -0.26 -20.45 -5.65
CA ILE A 65 0.60 -21.31 -4.83
C ILE A 65 1.58 -20.43 -4.05
N GLY A 66 1.51 -20.49 -2.73
CA GLY A 66 2.48 -19.87 -1.84
C GLY A 66 3.58 -20.87 -1.48
N ILE A 67 4.84 -20.48 -1.59
CA ILE A 67 5.99 -21.35 -1.29
C ILE A 67 6.84 -20.67 -0.21
N ASP A 68 7.13 -21.37 0.88
CA ASP A 68 8.00 -20.87 1.95
C ASP A 68 8.81 -22.03 2.56
N PRO A 69 10.11 -21.83 2.89
CA PRO A 69 10.93 -22.89 3.46
C PRO A 69 10.63 -23.15 4.95
N SER A 70 9.87 -22.28 5.62
CA SER A 70 9.52 -22.46 7.03
C SER A 70 8.22 -23.25 7.18
N ALA A 71 8.32 -24.50 7.66
CA ALA A 71 7.15 -25.31 8.02
C ALA A 71 6.19 -24.61 9.00
N GLY A 72 6.71 -23.73 9.87
CA GLY A 72 5.90 -22.93 10.78
C GLY A 72 5.03 -21.90 10.06
N MET A 73 5.60 -21.20 9.07
CA MET A 73 4.89 -20.25 8.23
C MET A 73 3.82 -20.94 7.37
N ILE A 74 4.17 -22.08 6.75
CA ILE A 74 3.23 -22.87 5.94
C ILE A 74 2.02 -23.36 6.75
N ARG A 75 2.24 -23.82 7.99
CA ARG A 75 1.12 -24.19 8.88
C ARG A 75 0.16 -23.01 9.11
N GLN A 76 0.69 -21.83 9.42
CA GLN A 76 -0.15 -20.62 9.60
C GLN A 76 -0.85 -20.19 8.31
N ALA A 77 -0.18 -20.34 7.18
CA ALA A 77 -0.76 -20.02 5.88
C ALA A 77 -1.99 -20.90 5.58
N HIS A 78 -1.92 -22.20 5.88
CA HIS A 78 -3.05 -23.12 5.80
C HIS A 78 -4.19 -22.74 6.75
N GLU A 79 -3.88 -22.43 8.02
CA GLU A 79 -4.89 -22.00 9.00
C GLU A 79 -5.63 -20.74 8.54
N GLY A 80 -4.92 -19.76 7.98
CA GLY A 80 -5.52 -18.52 7.47
C GLY A 80 -6.36 -18.71 6.20
N ALA A 81 -6.07 -19.73 5.38
CA ALA A 81 -6.81 -19.99 4.14
C ALA A 81 -8.11 -20.79 4.34
N GLN A 82 -8.26 -21.52 5.45
CA GLN A 82 -9.52 -22.19 5.78
C GLN A 82 -10.71 -21.23 5.95
N GLN A 83 -10.45 -19.93 6.04
CA GLN A 83 -11.45 -18.87 6.14
C GLN A 83 -11.91 -18.29 4.79
N ASP A 84 -11.24 -18.62 3.67
CA ASP A 84 -11.52 -18.06 2.33
C ASP A 84 -11.80 -19.20 1.33
N SER A 85 -13.06 -19.61 1.21
CA SER A 85 -13.46 -20.89 0.59
C SER A 85 -13.77 -20.83 -0.91
N SER A 86 -13.40 -19.77 -1.63
CA SER A 86 -13.92 -19.51 -2.99
C SER A 86 -12.95 -19.76 -4.15
N ARG A 87 -11.65 -20.01 -3.90
CA ARG A 87 -10.59 -20.13 -4.93
C ARG A 87 -9.54 -21.20 -4.57
N ASP A 88 -8.81 -21.73 -5.56
CA ASP A 88 -7.77 -22.76 -5.36
C ASP A 88 -6.45 -22.13 -4.88
N ILE A 89 -6.21 -22.18 -3.57
CA ILE A 89 -5.00 -21.68 -2.92
C ILE A 89 -4.27 -22.84 -2.26
N GLU A 90 -3.01 -23.04 -2.64
CA GLU A 90 -2.13 -24.06 -2.05
C GLU A 90 -0.91 -23.42 -1.37
N PHE A 91 -0.36 -24.10 -0.37
CA PHE A 91 0.88 -23.72 0.29
C PHE A 91 1.85 -24.89 0.31
N TRP A 92 3.07 -24.67 -0.17
CA TRP A 92 4.09 -25.71 -0.29
C TRP A 92 5.33 -25.35 0.54
N GLU A 93 5.84 -26.32 1.28
CA GLU A 93 7.11 -26.18 1.97
C GLU A 93 8.27 -26.35 0.98
N GLY A 94 9.07 -25.30 0.81
CA GLY A 94 10.20 -25.32 -0.12
C GLY A 94 10.89 -23.96 -0.25
N SER A 95 12.12 -23.95 -0.76
CA SER A 95 12.81 -22.69 -1.06
C SER A 95 12.36 -22.13 -2.41
N ALA A 96 12.62 -20.85 -2.66
CA ALA A 96 12.26 -20.19 -3.92
C ALA A 96 12.95 -20.82 -5.15
N GLU A 97 14.11 -21.45 -4.95
CA GLU A 97 14.95 -22.01 -6.01
C GLU A 97 14.61 -23.47 -6.35
N THR A 98 13.95 -24.21 -5.44
CA THR A 98 13.68 -25.64 -5.64
C THR A 98 12.25 -26.07 -5.32
N GLY A 99 11.48 -25.26 -4.58
CA GLY A 99 10.10 -25.56 -4.19
C GLY A 99 9.13 -25.59 -5.38
N THR A 100 9.54 -25.07 -6.53
CA THR A 100 8.80 -25.03 -7.79
C THR A 100 9.02 -26.26 -8.69
N ALA A 101 9.77 -27.27 -8.22
CA ALA A 101 10.14 -28.44 -9.03
C ALA A 101 8.95 -29.25 -9.58
N ALA A 102 7.79 -29.23 -8.90
CA ALA A 102 6.57 -29.88 -9.34
C ALA A 102 5.78 -29.09 -10.41
N LEU A 103 6.18 -27.85 -10.70
CA LEU A 103 5.55 -27.01 -11.72
C LEU A 103 6.11 -27.30 -13.10
N ASP A 104 5.22 -27.39 -14.09
CA ASP A 104 5.59 -27.54 -15.49
C ASP A 104 6.34 -26.30 -16.01
N SER A 105 7.25 -26.51 -16.95
CA SER A 105 7.97 -25.41 -17.60
C SER A 105 7.01 -24.50 -18.38
N GLY A 106 7.19 -23.19 -18.26
CA GLY A 106 6.35 -22.20 -18.95
C GLY A 106 4.87 -22.24 -18.54
N SER A 107 4.56 -22.67 -17.32
CA SER A 107 3.18 -22.78 -16.83
C SER A 107 2.73 -21.60 -15.97
N VAL A 108 3.65 -20.82 -15.39
CA VAL A 108 3.32 -19.76 -14.43
C VAL A 108 3.05 -18.43 -15.14
N ASP A 109 1.95 -17.77 -14.79
CA ASP A 109 1.53 -16.46 -15.34
C ASP A 109 2.22 -15.30 -14.63
N LEU A 110 2.20 -15.33 -13.30
CA LEU A 110 2.76 -14.29 -12.43
C LEU A 110 3.54 -14.95 -11.30
N VAL A 111 4.82 -14.58 -11.17
CA VAL A 111 5.62 -14.86 -9.97
C VAL A 111 5.75 -13.59 -9.15
N VAL A 112 5.48 -13.69 -7.86
CA VAL A 112 5.73 -12.61 -6.90
C VAL A 112 6.70 -13.03 -5.81
N ALA A 113 7.37 -12.05 -5.20
CA ALA A 113 8.12 -12.23 -3.96
C ALA A 113 8.04 -10.94 -3.15
N ALA A 114 7.37 -11.00 -1.99
CA ALA A 114 7.08 -9.85 -1.16
C ALA A 114 7.92 -9.90 0.12
N GLN A 115 8.82 -8.92 0.31
CA GLN A 115 9.77 -8.90 1.43
C GLN A 115 10.65 -10.17 1.54
N ALA A 116 10.87 -10.88 0.43
CA ALA A 116 11.59 -12.16 0.45
C ALA A 116 12.81 -12.20 -0.49
N ALA A 117 12.77 -11.48 -1.63
CA ALA A 117 13.72 -11.67 -2.71
C ALA A 117 15.21 -11.41 -2.35
N HIS A 118 15.46 -10.61 -1.32
CA HIS A 118 16.81 -10.34 -0.80
C HIS A 118 17.45 -11.54 -0.08
N TRP A 119 16.70 -12.60 0.20
CA TRP A 119 17.20 -13.84 0.78
C TRP A 119 17.57 -14.92 -0.25
N PHE A 120 17.16 -14.74 -1.51
CA PHE A 120 17.27 -15.80 -2.51
C PHE A 120 18.68 -15.92 -3.08
N ASP A 121 19.09 -17.14 -3.40
CA ASP A 121 20.30 -17.42 -4.16
C ASP A 121 20.04 -17.08 -5.65
N GLN A 122 20.39 -15.86 -6.04
CA GLN A 122 20.11 -15.31 -7.36
C GLN A 122 20.66 -16.21 -8.49
N ALA A 123 21.80 -16.88 -8.29
CA ALA A 123 22.41 -17.74 -9.29
C ALA A 123 21.58 -19.00 -9.60
N LYS A 124 20.75 -19.44 -8.64
CA LYS A 124 19.84 -20.57 -8.80
C LYS A 124 18.41 -20.13 -9.09
N LEU A 125 18.00 -18.99 -8.57
CA LEU A 125 16.68 -18.42 -8.78
C LEU A 125 16.43 -18.14 -10.27
N TRP A 126 17.33 -17.44 -10.95
CA TRP A 126 17.06 -16.99 -12.33
C TRP A 126 16.84 -18.13 -13.33
N PRO A 127 17.64 -19.20 -13.36
CA PRO A 127 17.35 -20.37 -14.19
C PRO A 127 15.98 -20.99 -13.91
N GLU A 128 15.56 -21.00 -12.64
CA GLU A 128 14.27 -21.57 -12.26
C GLU A 128 13.10 -20.65 -12.66
N MET A 129 13.25 -19.33 -12.51
CA MET A 129 12.26 -18.36 -12.99
C MET A 129 12.13 -18.41 -14.51
N GLN A 130 13.26 -18.51 -15.21
CA GLN A 130 13.30 -18.74 -16.66
C GLN A 130 12.59 -20.05 -17.03
N ARG A 131 12.71 -21.12 -16.22
CA ARG A 131 12.03 -22.39 -16.50
C ARG A 131 10.52 -22.30 -16.34
N ILE A 132 10.03 -21.80 -15.21
CA ILE A 132 8.60 -21.93 -14.83
C ILE A 132 7.71 -20.84 -15.42
N VAL A 133 8.22 -19.63 -15.62
CA VAL A 133 7.40 -18.51 -16.10
C VAL A 133 7.13 -18.70 -17.59
N ARG A 134 5.89 -18.50 -18.03
CA ARG A 134 5.55 -18.60 -19.45
C ARG A 134 6.11 -17.42 -20.24
N PRO A 135 6.37 -17.56 -21.55
CA PRO A 135 6.73 -16.41 -22.38
C PRO A 135 5.67 -15.30 -22.28
N GLY A 136 6.09 -14.06 -22.04
CA GLY A 136 5.20 -12.91 -21.77
C GLY A 136 4.68 -12.81 -20.33
N GLY A 137 4.91 -13.84 -19.50
CA GLY A 137 4.56 -13.87 -18.09
C GLY A 137 5.34 -12.85 -17.27
N THR A 138 4.85 -12.59 -16.05
CA THR A 138 5.32 -11.50 -15.21
C THR A 138 6.10 -11.99 -14.01
N LEU A 139 7.17 -11.27 -13.67
CA LEU A 139 7.84 -11.32 -12.38
C LEU A 139 7.64 -9.99 -11.69
N ALA A 140 7.24 -10.01 -10.42
CA ALA A 140 7.07 -8.81 -9.59
C ALA A 140 7.63 -9.03 -8.18
N PHE A 141 8.78 -8.45 -7.88
CA PHE A 141 9.41 -8.53 -6.56
C PHE A 141 9.33 -7.19 -5.86
N TRP A 142 8.96 -7.16 -4.59
CA TRP A 142 8.98 -5.92 -3.83
C TRP A 142 9.48 -6.11 -2.41
N GLY A 143 9.96 -5.02 -1.83
CA GLY A 143 10.37 -4.97 -0.44
C GLY A 143 10.40 -3.55 0.08
N TYR A 144 10.44 -3.44 1.40
CA TYR A 144 10.54 -2.20 2.13
C TYR A 144 11.65 -2.26 3.19
N LYS A 145 12.22 -1.11 3.53
CA LYS A 145 13.27 -0.90 4.52
C LYS A 145 12.93 0.29 5.40
N ASP A 146 13.52 0.29 6.59
CA ASP A 146 13.82 1.48 7.39
C ASP A 146 12.69 2.49 7.42
N HIS A 147 11.66 2.19 8.22
CA HIS A 147 10.64 3.19 8.43
C HIS A 147 11.23 4.47 9.02
N VAL A 148 10.61 5.58 8.67
CA VAL A 148 10.95 6.92 9.11
C VAL A 148 9.71 7.50 9.80
N PHE A 149 9.90 8.17 10.93
CA PHE A 149 8.89 9.02 11.54
C PHE A 149 8.96 10.37 10.83
N VAL A 150 8.09 10.59 9.84
CA VAL A 150 8.25 11.66 8.85
C VAL A 150 8.16 13.07 9.45
N ASP A 151 7.42 13.22 10.55
CA ASP A 151 7.28 14.47 11.30
C ASP A 151 8.33 14.62 12.43
N TYR A 152 9.13 13.58 12.68
CA TYR A 152 10.04 13.50 13.82
C TYR A 152 11.47 13.10 13.39
N PRO A 153 12.26 14.05 12.84
CA PRO A 153 13.63 13.79 12.39
C PRO A 153 14.52 13.19 13.48
N HIS A 154 14.42 13.68 14.71
CA HIS A 154 15.23 13.20 15.83
C HIS A 154 14.87 11.76 16.22
N ALA A 155 13.57 11.44 16.32
CA ALA A 155 13.10 10.08 16.55
C ALA A 155 13.66 9.10 15.49
N THR A 156 13.64 9.52 14.23
CA THR A 156 14.19 8.73 13.10
C THR A 156 15.69 8.52 13.25
N GLU A 157 16.46 9.57 13.57
CA GLU A 157 17.92 9.49 13.77
C GLU A 157 18.28 8.53 14.91
N VAL A 158 17.62 8.64 16.06
CA VAL A 158 17.85 7.75 17.21
C VAL A 158 17.55 6.30 16.83
N MET A 159 16.43 6.06 16.16
CA MET A 159 16.06 4.72 15.72
C MET A 159 17.06 4.13 14.73
N GLN A 160 17.55 4.92 13.75
CA GLN A 160 18.57 4.47 12.81
C GLN A 160 19.89 4.15 13.52
N CYS A 161 20.29 4.97 14.50
CA CYS A 161 21.46 4.71 15.34
C CYS A 161 21.33 3.38 16.08
N TYR A 162 20.22 3.14 16.78
CA TYR A 162 19.98 1.87 17.47
C TYR A 162 19.91 0.68 16.52
N ALA A 163 19.34 0.86 15.34
CA ALA A 163 19.21 -0.17 14.33
C ALA A 163 20.56 -0.59 13.73
N TYR A 164 21.51 0.32 13.54
CA TYR A 164 22.67 0.09 12.66
C TYR A 164 24.04 0.29 13.27
N ASP A 165 24.13 0.93 14.44
CA ASP A 165 25.38 0.99 15.18
C ASP A 165 25.88 -0.44 15.49
N GLN A 166 27.16 -0.68 15.22
CA GLN A 166 27.83 -1.97 15.38
C GLN A 166 28.29 -2.23 16.82
N HIS A 167 28.07 -1.28 17.74
CA HIS A 167 28.34 -1.48 19.15
C HIS A 167 27.63 -2.75 19.67
N PRO A 168 28.26 -3.58 20.53
CA PRO A 168 27.69 -4.84 21.02
C PRO A 168 26.31 -4.71 21.67
N ASP A 169 26.04 -3.56 22.28
CA ASP A 169 24.78 -3.24 22.96
C ASP A 169 23.70 -2.68 22.01
N LYS A 170 23.93 -2.69 20.69
CA LYS A 170 23.02 -2.19 19.65
C LYS A 170 22.60 -3.31 18.69
N LEU A 171 21.67 -3.01 17.77
CA LEU A 171 21.13 -4.02 16.86
C LEU A 171 21.98 -4.27 15.61
N GLY A 172 22.94 -3.39 15.30
CA GLY A 172 23.60 -3.35 13.99
C GLY A 172 24.31 -4.66 13.61
N SER A 173 24.94 -5.32 14.58
CA SER A 173 25.69 -6.57 14.39
C SER A 173 24.79 -7.82 14.23
N TYR A 174 23.50 -7.70 14.55
CA TYR A 174 22.53 -8.81 14.51
C TYR A 174 21.74 -8.87 13.20
N TRP A 175 21.89 -7.89 12.31
CA TRP A 175 21.26 -7.95 10.99
C TRP A 175 21.87 -9.07 10.14
N PRO A 176 21.07 -10.00 9.61
CA PRO A 176 21.61 -11.06 8.78
C PRO A 176 22.06 -10.52 7.41
N GLN A 177 23.32 -10.79 7.08
CA GLN A 177 23.96 -10.37 5.83
C GLN A 177 24.13 -11.55 4.86
N PRO A 178 24.13 -11.31 3.53
CA PRO A 178 23.99 -10.02 2.84
C PRO A 178 22.54 -9.56 2.64
N GLY A 179 21.55 -10.33 3.10
CA GLY A 179 20.14 -10.03 2.84
C GLY A 179 19.71 -8.63 3.29
N ARG A 180 20.20 -8.17 4.46
CA ARG A 180 19.88 -6.82 4.93
C ARG A 180 20.49 -5.73 4.05
N SER A 181 21.75 -5.83 3.63
CA SER A 181 22.38 -4.81 2.78
C SER A 181 21.71 -4.72 1.40
N ILE A 182 21.29 -5.85 0.82
CA ILE A 182 20.53 -5.88 -0.43
C ILE A 182 19.19 -5.15 -0.27
N LEU A 183 18.49 -5.37 0.84
CA LEU A 183 17.22 -4.69 1.13
C LEU A 183 17.42 -3.19 1.41
N GLN A 184 18.49 -2.82 2.12
CA GLN A 184 18.84 -1.41 2.36
C GLN A 184 19.17 -0.66 1.07
N ASP A 185 19.80 -1.35 0.12
CA ASP A 185 20.05 -0.83 -1.23
C ASP A 185 18.85 -1.02 -2.17
N GLN A 186 17.62 -1.04 -1.61
CA GLN A 186 16.36 -1.08 -2.36
C GLN A 186 16.33 -2.17 -3.44
N LEU A 187 16.87 -3.36 -3.13
CA LEU A 187 16.91 -4.52 -4.02
C LEU A 187 17.67 -4.29 -5.34
N ARG A 188 18.54 -3.28 -5.45
CA ARG A 188 19.31 -2.98 -6.68
C ARG A 188 20.22 -4.13 -7.13
N ALA A 189 20.67 -4.96 -6.19
CA ALA A 189 21.44 -6.16 -6.49
C ALA A 189 20.63 -7.25 -7.23
N ILE A 190 19.30 -7.23 -7.12
CA ILE A 190 18.40 -8.21 -7.76
C ILE A 190 18.15 -7.74 -9.19
N LYS A 191 18.76 -8.40 -10.17
CA LYS A 191 18.71 -8.02 -11.59
C LYS A 191 18.16 -9.15 -12.45
N PRO A 192 16.93 -9.02 -12.97
CA PRO A 192 16.43 -9.94 -14.00
C PRO A 192 17.41 -9.97 -15.19
N PRO A 193 17.90 -11.15 -15.62
CA PRO A 193 18.85 -11.26 -16.73
C PRO A 193 18.24 -10.73 -18.06
N GLU A 194 18.93 -9.83 -18.74
CA GLU A 194 18.42 -9.14 -19.94
C GLU A 194 18.24 -10.07 -21.15
N GLU A 195 18.94 -11.20 -21.16
CA GLU A 195 18.81 -12.28 -22.15
C GLU A 195 17.47 -13.01 -22.06
N ASP A 196 16.84 -13.03 -20.88
CA ASP A 196 15.62 -13.78 -20.59
C ASP A 196 14.43 -12.88 -20.28
N TRP A 197 14.70 -11.65 -19.85
CA TRP A 197 13.70 -10.69 -19.37
C TRP A 197 13.78 -9.38 -20.14
N GLU A 198 12.62 -8.76 -20.32
CA GLU A 198 12.44 -7.47 -20.98
C GLU A 198 11.43 -6.62 -20.21
N ASP A 199 11.26 -5.37 -20.64
CA ASP A 199 10.30 -4.43 -20.03
C ASP A 199 10.53 -4.29 -18.51
N VAL A 200 11.80 -4.21 -18.09
CA VAL A 200 12.18 -4.23 -16.67
C VAL A 200 12.00 -2.83 -16.07
N HIS A 201 11.10 -2.71 -15.10
CA HIS A 201 10.86 -1.48 -14.35
C HIS A 201 11.30 -1.60 -12.90
N ARG A 202 11.72 -0.48 -12.33
CA ARG A 202 12.07 -0.34 -10.91
C ARG A 202 11.46 0.92 -10.36
N GLU A 203 10.48 0.76 -9.50
CA GLU A 203 9.90 1.85 -8.74
C GLU A 203 10.52 1.88 -7.36
N LEU A 204 11.14 3.01 -7.03
CA LEU A 204 11.84 3.20 -5.78
C LEU A 204 11.16 4.31 -4.99
N TYR A 205 11.23 4.21 -3.67
CA TYR A 205 10.87 5.29 -2.76
C TYR A 205 11.90 5.39 -1.64
N GLU A 206 12.38 6.58 -1.37
CA GLU A 206 13.22 6.87 -0.20
C GLU A 206 12.53 7.97 0.63
N PRO A 207 12.04 7.66 1.84
CA PRO A 207 11.38 8.63 2.70
C PRO A 207 12.39 9.63 3.25
N ASP A 208 11.91 10.83 3.58
CA ASP A 208 12.65 11.83 4.34
C ASP A 208 11.86 12.22 5.61
N THR A 209 12.34 13.24 6.32
CA THR A 209 11.80 13.68 7.61
C THR A 209 11.26 15.11 7.58
N LYS A 210 10.75 15.56 6.43
CA LYS A 210 10.20 16.92 6.25
C LYS A 210 8.67 16.94 6.21
N GLY A 211 8.05 15.90 6.75
CA GLY A 211 6.60 15.67 6.72
C GLY A 211 6.21 14.49 5.84
N PRO A 212 4.92 14.10 5.83
CA PRO A 212 4.43 13.02 4.98
C PRO A 212 4.69 13.31 3.50
N TYR A 213 5.08 12.29 2.76
CA TYR A 213 5.29 12.29 1.31
C TYR A 213 6.37 13.25 0.78
N SER A 214 7.25 13.79 1.63
CA SER A 214 8.36 14.64 1.17
C SER A 214 9.58 13.86 0.62
N GLY A 215 9.54 12.53 0.69
CA GLY A 215 10.57 11.64 0.14
C GLY A 215 10.64 11.63 -1.39
N GLU A 216 11.66 10.96 -1.93
CA GLU A 216 11.88 10.87 -3.38
C GLU A 216 11.38 9.55 -3.96
N GLY A 217 10.61 9.63 -5.05
CA GLY A 217 10.14 8.48 -5.82
C GLY A 217 8.66 8.15 -5.58
N LYS A 218 8.27 6.90 -5.84
CA LYS A 218 6.86 6.47 -5.78
C LYS A 218 6.55 5.81 -4.45
N ASN A 219 5.93 6.54 -3.52
CA ASN A 219 5.51 5.99 -2.25
C ASN A 219 4.36 4.98 -2.44
N LEU A 220 4.56 3.76 -1.93
CA LEU A 220 3.56 2.69 -1.90
C LEU A 220 3.37 2.12 -0.49
N MET A 221 4.02 2.70 0.53
CA MET A 221 4.07 2.18 1.90
C MET A 221 4.09 3.34 2.91
N ALA A 222 2.95 4.02 3.04
CA ALA A 222 2.72 5.09 4.02
C ALA A 222 1.55 4.71 4.92
N TYR A 223 1.70 4.91 6.23
CA TYR A 223 0.70 4.56 7.24
C TYR A 223 0.71 5.57 8.37
N GLU A 224 -0.45 5.80 8.97
CA GLU A 224 -0.53 6.34 10.32
C GLU A 224 -0.59 5.16 11.29
N LEU A 225 0.38 5.06 12.20
CA LEU A 225 0.44 4.02 13.22
C LEU A 225 0.48 4.66 14.61
N SER A 226 -0.04 3.98 15.62
CA SER A 226 0.22 4.41 17.00
C SER A 226 1.68 4.16 17.38
N VAL A 227 2.22 4.98 18.28
CA VAL A 227 3.57 4.77 18.86
C VAL A 227 3.74 3.34 19.40
N GLY A 228 2.71 2.80 20.08
CA GLY A 228 2.71 1.42 20.58
C GLY A 228 2.83 0.40 19.44
N SER A 229 2.12 0.63 18.33
CA SER A 229 2.20 -0.23 17.14
C SER A 229 3.60 -0.18 16.50
N CYS A 230 4.23 0.99 16.46
CA CYS A 230 5.62 1.13 16.04
C CYS A 230 6.56 0.34 16.96
N LYS A 231 6.43 0.44 18.29
CA LYS A 231 7.21 -0.36 19.25
C LYS A 231 7.07 -1.86 18.99
N SER A 232 5.84 -2.34 18.77
CA SER A 232 5.57 -3.74 18.44
C SER A 232 6.19 -4.14 17.09
N TYR A 233 6.10 -3.28 16.06
CA TYR A 233 6.72 -3.52 14.76
C TYR A 233 8.24 -3.69 14.87
N VAL A 234 8.93 -2.81 15.60
CA VAL A 234 10.39 -2.90 15.73
C VAL A 234 10.84 -4.18 16.44
N ARG A 235 10.05 -4.68 17.41
CA ARG A 235 10.27 -5.98 18.06
C ARG A 235 10.09 -7.20 17.13
N THR A 236 9.65 -7.00 15.88
CA THR A 236 9.58 -8.05 14.84
C THR A 236 10.80 -8.05 13.91
N TRP A 237 11.78 -7.17 14.15
CA TRP A 237 13.00 -7.12 13.35
C TRP A 237 13.86 -8.36 13.62
N SER A 238 14.48 -8.90 12.56
CA SER A 238 15.38 -10.04 12.69
C SER A 238 16.59 -9.72 13.56
N SER A 239 17.09 -8.48 13.52
CA SER A 239 18.16 -8.02 14.40
C SER A 239 17.73 -7.97 15.87
N TYR A 240 16.51 -7.52 16.18
CA TYR A 240 15.98 -7.55 17.53
C TYR A 240 15.90 -8.99 18.06
N HIS A 241 15.41 -9.94 17.26
CA HIS A 241 15.39 -11.35 17.67
C HIS A 241 16.79 -11.91 17.93
N GLY A 242 17.76 -11.61 17.06
CA GLY A 242 19.16 -12.00 17.28
C GLY A 242 19.75 -11.38 18.55
N TRP A 243 19.46 -10.10 18.80
CA TRP A 243 19.88 -9.40 20.00
C TRP A 243 19.23 -9.98 21.25
N ALA A 244 17.93 -10.25 21.23
CA ALA A 244 17.19 -10.81 22.36
C ALA A 244 17.63 -12.24 22.71
N GLU A 245 17.99 -13.06 21.70
CA GLU A 245 18.61 -14.38 21.93
C GLU A 245 19.96 -14.25 22.69
N ALA A 246 20.74 -13.21 22.39
CA ALA A 246 22.02 -12.94 23.05
C ALA A 246 21.88 -12.27 24.43
N HIS A 247 20.73 -11.66 24.72
CA HIS A 247 20.45 -10.92 25.97
C HIS A 247 19.19 -11.44 26.66
N PRO A 248 19.17 -12.71 27.12
CA PRO A 248 17.97 -13.33 27.69
C PRO A 248 17.45 -12.64 28.98
N ASP A 249 18.32 -11.90 29.68
CA ASP A 249 17.96 -11.17 30.90
C ASP A 249 17.30 -9.80 30.60
N ALA A 250 17.41 -9.31 29.37
CA ALA A 250 16.85 -8.03 28.94
C ALA A 250 15.39 -8.21 28.48
N VAL A 251 14.50 -8.35 29.46
CA VAL A 251 13.07 -8.56 29.23
C VAL A 251 12.35 -7.21 29.13
N ALA A 252 11.50 -7.07 28.11
CA ALA A 252 10.68 -5.87 27.88
C ALA A 252 9.83 -5.51 29.12
N ARG A 253 9.66 -4.21 29.38
CA ARG A 253 8.88 -3.70 30.53
C ARG A 253 7.43 -4.17 30.48
N GLU A 254 6.82 -4.21 29.30
CA GLU A 254 5.45 -4.71 29.11
C GLU A 254 5.27 -6.18 29.54
N LYS A 255 6.36 -6.96 29.54
CA LYS A 255 6.39 -8.36 29.98
C LYS A 255 6.82 -8.52 31.45
N GLY A 256 6.88 -7.41 32.20
CA GLY A 256 7.29 -7.38 33.60
C GLY A 256 8.82 -7.39 33.82
N GLY A 257 9.61 -7.18 32.76
CA GLY A 257 11.06 -7.05 32.85
C GLY A 257 11.54 -5.65 33.21
N LYS A 258 12.87 -5.45 33.23
CA LYS A 258 13.49 -4.13 33.52
C LYS A 258 13.57 -3.21 32.30
N GLY A 259 13.40 -3.74 31.10
CA GLY A 259 13.61 -3.03 29.84
C GLY A 259 14.41 -3.87 28.86
N ASP A 260 13.95 -3.89 27.61
CA ASP A 260 14.75 -4.35 26.47
C ASP A 260 15.36 -3.17 25.71
N ILE A 261 16.18 -3.45 24.70
CA ILE A 261 16.79 -2.40 23.86
C ILE A 261 15.76 -1.51 23.17
N MET A 262 14.53 -1.98 22.96
CA MET A 262 13.46 -1.17 22.34
C MET A 262 12.87 -0.20 23.34
N ASP A 263 12.69 -0.64 24.58
CA ASP A 263 12.32 0.24 25.68
C ASP A 263 13.34 1.38 25.85
N GLU A 264 14.63 1.06 25.80
CA GLU A 264 15.71 2.06 25.85
C GLU A 264 15.69 3.01 24.65
N MET A 265 15.54 2.48 23.44
CA MET A 265 15.50 3.29 22.21
C MET A 265 14.35 4.30 22.26
N PHE A 266 13.15 3.88 22.65
CA PHE A 266 12.01 4.79 22.75
C PHE A 266 12.09 5.74 23.96
N ASP A 267 12.77 5.35 25.05
CA ASP A 267 13.09 6.28 26.13
C ASP A 267 14.01 7.40 25.65
N GLU A 268 15.02 7.08 24.82
CA GLU A 268 15.91 8.06 24.21
C GLU A 268 15.17 8.99 23.26
N ILE A 269 14.32 8.45 22.36
CA ILE A 269 13.46 9.27 21.48
C ILE A 269 12.61 10.24 22.33
N ALA A 270 11.99 9.73 23.39
CA ALA A 270 11.11 10.49 24.27
C ALA A 270 11.80 11.58 25.12
N LYS A 271 13.14 11.70 25.07
CA LYS A 271 13.85 12.82 25.72
C LYS A 271 13.62 14.13 24.98
N MET A 272 13.56 14.11 23.65
CA MET A 272 13.23 15.27 22.83
C MET A 272 11.76 15.23 22.38
N ASP A 273 11.31 14.09 21.87
CA ASP A 273 9.96 13.94 21.32
C ASP A 273 9.04 13.28 22.35
N LYS A 274 8.61 14.05 23.36
CA LYS A 274 7.86 13.52 24.53
C LYS A 274 6.59 12.75 24.18
N ILE A 275 6.02 12.98 22.99
CA ILE A 275 4.84 12.28 22.47
C ILE A 275 5.07 10.76 22.39
N PHE A 276 6.33 10.30 22.20
CA PHE A 276 6.65 8.87 22.11
C PHE A 276 6.52 8.10 23.45
N ARG A 277 6.11 8.80 24.53
CA ARG A 277 5.68 8.17 25.79
C ARG A 277 4.23 7.70 25.78
N ASP A 278 3.40 8.26 24.92
CA ASP A 278 2.01 7.88 24.76
C ASP A 278 1.89 6.84 23.65
N ASP A 279 1.66 5.58 24.03
CA ASP A 279 1.54 4.47 23.08
C ASP A 279 0.31 4.58 22.15
N THR A 280 -0.65 5.44 22.49
CA THR A 280 -1.86 5.68 21.70
C THR A 280 -1.69 6.79 20.67
N PHE A 281 -0.64 7.61 20.80
CA PHE A 281 -0.43 8.76 19.93
C PHE A 281 -0.17 8.31 18.48
N PRO A 282 -0.90 8.86 17.49
CA PRO A 282 -0.69 8.54 16.08
C PRO A 282 0.57 9.22 15.54
N VAL A 283 1.35 8.49 14.74
CA VAL A 283 2.52 9.00 14.02
C VAL A 283 2.47 8.56 12.57
N ASN A 284 2.79 9.49 11.66
CA ASN A 284 2.96 9.18 10.25
C ASN A 284 4.30 8.45 10.06
N VAL A 285 4.24 7.30 9.41
CA VAL A 285 5.40 6.45 9.13
C VAL A 285 5.44 6.03 7.68
N GLU A 286 6.62 6.12 7.11
CA GLU A 286 6.87 5.76 5.73
C GLU A 286 8.09 4.87 5.61
N TRP A 287 8.07 3.95 4.66
CA TRP A 287 9.18 3.03 4.43
C TRP A 287 9.85 3.29 3.09
N GLY A 288 11.18 3.28 3.09
CA GLY A 288 11.93 3.14 1.85
C GLY A 288 11.52 1.85 1.16
N SER A 289 11.24 1.86 -0.14
CA SER A 289 10.72 0.69 -0.83
C SER A 289 11.24 0.54 -2.24
N ALA A 290 11.10 -0.67 -2.76
CA ALA A 290 11.41 -1.03 -4.12
C ALA A 290 10.37 -2.01 -4.66
N VAL A 291 9.92 -1.78 -5.88
CA VAL A 291 9.14 -2.72 -6.69
C VAL A 291 9.90 -2.95 -7.99
N ILE A 292 10.19 -4.21 -8.31
CA ILE A 292 10.85 -4.66 -9.53
C ILE A 292 9.82 -5.44 -10.31
N ARG A 293 9.55 -5.03 -11.54
CA ARG A 293 8.63 -5.74 -12.46
C ARG A 293 9.35 -6.06 -13.75
N ALA A 294 9.17 -7.26 -14.27
CA ALA A 294 9.81 -7.70 -15.50
C ALA A 294 8.91 -8.68 -16.25
N ARG A 295 9.11 -8.76 -17.56
CA ARG A 295 8.40 -9.67 -18.45
C ARG A 295 9.35 -10.70 -19.02
N LYS A 296 8.94 -11.97 -19.03
CA LYS A 296 9.74 -13.01 -19.68
C LYS A 296 9.68 -12.83 -21.20
N ARG A 297 10.84 -12.87 -21.86
CA ARG A 297 10.95 -12.78 -23.33
C ARG A 297 10.25 -13.92 -24.06
N GLY A 298 9.97 -13.68 -25.34
CA GLY A 298 9.34 -14.66 -26.23
C GLY A 298 7.81 -14.71 -26.10
N GLY A 299 7.22 -13.79 -25.33
CA GLY A 299 5.79 -13.54 -25.37
C GLY A 299 5.38 -12.89 -26.69
N PRO A 300 4.07 -12.83 -27.00
CA PRO A 300 3.60 -11.96 -28.08
C PRO A 300 4.13 -10.54 -27.85
N PRO A 301 4.48 -9.80 -28.92
CA PRO A 301 4.96 -8.43 -28.77
C PRO A 301 3.96 -7.66 -27.89
N PRO A 302 4.44 -6.72 -27.05
CA PRO A 302 3.53 -5.86 -26.34
C PRO A 302 2.56 -5.30 -27.40
N PRO A 303 1.23 -5.30 -27.18
CA PRO A 303 0.37 -4.50 -28.02
C PRO A 303 1.04 -3.14 -28.15
N SER A 304 1.14 -2.63 -29.40
CA SER A 304 1.40 -1.21 -29.63
C SER A 304 0.60 -0.45 -28.57
N GLU A 305 1.22 0.50 -27.86
CA GLU A 305 0.59 1.26 -26.77
C GLU A 305 -0.91 1.33 -27.03
N PRO A 306 -1.74 0.77 -26.13
CA PRO A 306 -3.13 0.53 -26.46
C PRO A 306 -3.71 1.84 -26.97
N SER A 307 -4.25 1.82 -28.20
CA SER A 307 -5.23 2.84 -28.53
C SER A 307 -6.31 2.71 -27.48
N GLU A 308 -6.55 3.78 -26.74
CA GLU A 308 -7.45 3.85 -25.56
C GLU A 308 -8.78 3.11 -25.76
N HIS A 309 -9.23 2.95 -27.01
CA HIS A 309 -10.49 2.31 -27.41
C HIS A 309 -10.69 0.82 -27.16
N SER A 310 -9.68 -0.04 -26.99
CA SER A 310 -9.92 -1.50 -26.84
C SER A 310 -10.06 -1.97 -25.39
N ASP A 311 -9.32 -1.36 -24.46
CA ASP A 311 -9.50 -1.61 -23.03
C ASP A 311 -10.78 -0.91 -22.50
N GLU A 312 -11.19 0.19 -23.15
CA GLU A 312 -12.48 0.84 -22.93
C GLU A 312 -13.65 -0.10 -23.15
N LEU A 313 -13.63 -1.04 -24.11
CA LEU A 313 -14.81 -1.87 -24.45
C LEU A 313 -15.12 -2.96 -23.40
N ASP A 314 -14.09 -3.67 -22.90
CA ASP A 314 -14.27 -4.72 -21.88
C ASP A 314 -14.39 -4.13 -20.46
N MET A 315 -13.78 -2.97 -20.19
CA MET A 315 -14.04 -2.19 -18.97
C MET A 315 -15.38 -1.48 -19.02
N MET A 316 -15.83 -1.01 -20.19
CA MET A 316 -17.17 -0.42 -20.39
C MET A 316 -18.25 -1.43 -20.05
N ASP A 317 -18.16 -2.71 -20.36
CA ASP A 317 -19.25 -3.64 -20.04
C ASP A 317 -19.41 -3.86 -18.52
N ALA A 318 -18.30 -3.91 -17.77
CA ALA A 318 -18.33 -4.05 -16.31
C ALA A 318 -18.68 -2.72 -15.59
N GLN A 319 -18.15 -1.58 -16.04
CA GLN A 319 -18.49 -0.26 -15.51
C GLN A 319 -19.90 0.19 -15.93
N SER A 320 -20.35 -0.11 -17.15
CA SER A 320 -21.71 0.22 -17.64
C SER A 320 -22.79 -0.51 -16.86
N THR A 321 -22.49 -1.70 -16.34
CA THR A 321 -23.41 -2.42 -15.44
C THR A 321 -23.56 -1.66 -14.11
N ASN A 322 -22.45 -1.18 -13.53
CA ASN A 322 -22.45 -0.37 -12.30
C ASN A 322 -23.10 1.02 -12.50
N PHE A 323 -22.88 1.68 -13.64
CA PHE A 323 -23.49 2.98 -13.95
C PHE A 323 -24.99 2.88 -14.24
N LYS A 324 -25.45 1.79 -14.86
CA LYS A 324 -26.90 1.53 -15.02
C LYS A 324 -27.57 1.28 -13.68
N GLU A 325 -26.92 0.58 -12.77
CA GLU A 325 -27.41 0.40 -11.40
C GLU A 325 -27.48 1.74 -10.66
N ALA A 326 -26.43 2.55 -10.69
CA ALA A 326 -26.44 3.90 -10.13
C ALA A 326 -27.56 4.76 -10.74
N PHE A 327 -27.69 4.79 -12.07
CA PHE A 327 -28.77 5.50 -12.76
C PHE A 327 -30.17 5.05 -12.29
N SER A 328 -30.36 3.75 -12.09
CA SER A 328 -31.65 3.20 -11.62
C SER A 328 -32.03 3.65 -10.20
N LEU A 329 -31.05 3.98 -9.34
CA LEU A 329 -31.31 4.53 -8.00
C LEU A 329 -31.88 5.96 -8.06
N PHE A 330 -31.54 6.71 -9.10
CA PHE A 330 -31.99 8.08 -9.31
C PHE A 330 -33.27 8.17 -10.15
N ASP A 331 -33.54 7.19 -11.02
CA ASP A 331 -34.86 7.01 -11.67
C ASP A 331 -35.89 6.41 -10.69
N LYS A 332 -36.23 7.17 -9.64
CA LYS A 332 -37.14 6.75 -8.56
C LYS A 332 -38.52 6.29 -9.04
N ARG A 333 -38.90 6.64 -10.27
CA ARG A 333 -40.21 6.34 -10.88
C ARG A 333 -40.16 5.23 -11.93
N GLY A 334 -38.98 4.70 -12.28
CA GLY A 334 -38.81 3.67 -13.31
C GLY A 334 -39.20 4.14 -14.71
N THR A 335 -39.05 5.43 -14.99
CA THR A 335 -39.45 6.08 -16.24
C THR A 335 -38.39 6.02 -17.33
N GLY A 336 -37.20 5.52 -17.01
CA GLY A 336 -36.01 5.57 -17.84
C GLY A 336 -35.35 6.94 -17.90
N ARG A 337 -35.74 7.88 -17.02
CA ARG A 337 -35.23 9.26 -16.98
C ARG A 337 -34.93 9.72 -15.56
N VAL A 338 -33.91 10.55 -15.43
CA VAL A 338 -33.50 11.21 -14.18
C VAL A 338 -33.72 12.72 -14.32
N ALA A 339 -34.11 13.38 -13.23
CA ALA A 339 -34.34 14.82 -13.23
C ALA A 339 -33.03 15.57 -13.44
N LEU A 340 -33.05 16.69 -14.17
CA LEU A 340 -31.83 17.45 -14.50
C LEU A 340 -31.00 17.80 -13.25
N GLN A 341 -31.68 18.23 -12.18
CA GLN A 341 -31.08 18.64 -10.91
C GLN A 341 -30.32 17.53 -10.17
N ASP A 342 -30.57 16.26 -10.50
CA ASP A 342 -29.92 15.10 -9.88
C ASP A 342 -28.62 14.70 -10.62
N LEU A 343 -28.25 15.40 -11.71
CA LEU A 343 -27.08 15.07 -12.54
C LEU A 343 -25.77 15.07 -11.73
N GLY A 344 -25.57 16.09 -10.89
CA GLY A 344 -24.36 16.21 -10.07
C GLY A 344 -24.21 15.07 -9.07
N ASP A 345 -25.29 14.73 -8.37
CA ASP A 345 -25.27 13.66 -7.37
C ASP A 345 -25.13 12.28 -8.01
N LEU A 346 -25.72 12.08 -9.19
CA LEU A 346 -25.53 10.85 -9.97
C LEU A 346 -24.09 10.71 -10.47
N LEU A 347 -23.44 11.80 -10.90
CA LEU A 347 -22.02 11.78 -11.27
C LEU A 347 -21.13 11.41 -10.08
N ARG A 348 -21.43 11.94 -8.89
CA ARG A 348 -20.74 11.60 -7.64
C ARG A 348 -20.95 10.15 -7.22
N ALA A 349 -22.17 9.63 -7.34
CA ALA A 349 -22.47 8.22 -7.10
C ALA A 349 -21.69 7.29 -8.05
N CYS A 350 -21.32 7.77 -9.24
CA CYS A 350 -20.47 7.07 -10.21
C CYS A 350 -18.96 7.31 -10.00
N GLY A 351 -18.56 7.92 -8.88
CA GLY A 351 -17.15 8.14 -8.51
C GLY A 351 -16.49 9.33 -9.20
N GLN A 352 -17.26 10.22 -9.85
CA GLN A 352 -16.74 11.46 -10.43
C GLN A 352 -16.88 12.59 -9.42
N ASN A 353 -15.96 13.57 -9.42
CA ASN A 353 -16.03 14.72 -8.51
C ASN A 353 -16.08 16.06 -9.26
N PRO A 354 -17.14 16.34 -10.05
CA PRO A 354 -17.27 17.60 -10.77
C PRO A 354 -17.56 18.76 -9.82
N THR A 355 -17.01 19.93 -10.19
CA THR A 355 -17.32 21.20 -9.53
C THR A 355 -18.76 21.66 -9.82
N LEU A 356 -19.36 22.49 -8.97
CA LEU A 356 -20.69 23.08 -9.20
C LEU A 356 -20.76 23.86 -10.51
N ALA A 357 -19.69 24.57 -10.88
CA ALA A 357 -19.59 25.25 -12.15
C ALA A 357 -19.66 24.27 -13.33
N GLU A 358 -18.90 23.17 -13.26
CA GLU A 358 -18.95 22.12 -14.28
C GLU A 358 -20.31 21.43 -14.35
N ILE A 359 -20.95 21.15 -13.21
CA ILE A 359 -22.31 20.58 -13.19
C ILE A 359 -23.28 21.50 -13.94
N LYS A 360 -23.23 22.81 -13.68
CA LYS A 360 -24.11 23.78 -14.35
C LYS A 360 -23.88 23.86 -15.86
N ASP A 361 -22.63 23.77 -16.30
CA ASP A 361 -22.28 23.72 -17.72
C ASP A 361 -22.79 22.42 -18.37
N LEU A 362 -22.66 21.29 -17.67
CA LEU A 362 -23.19 19.99 -18.10
C LEU A 362 -24.72 20.00 -18.16
N GLU A 363 -25.40 20.54 -17.16
CA GLU A 363 -26.86 20.67 -17.14
C GLU A 363 -27.37 21.51 -18.31
N SER A 364 -26.66 22.60 -18.64
CA SER A 364 -26.98 23.47 -19.77
C SER A 364 -26.82 22.74 -21.12
N SER A 365 -25.83 21.85 -21.22
CA SER A 365 -25.61 20.99 -22.40
C SER A 365 -26.69 19.93 -22.55
N VAL A 366 -27.14 19.34 -21.43
CA VAL A 366 -28.19 18.31 -21.41
C VAL A 366 -29.58 18.91 -21.70
N GLY A 367 -29.89 20.09 -21.15
CA GLY A 367 -31.07 20.89 -21.50
C GLY A 367 -32.41 20.45 -20.89
N GLY A 368 -32.42 19.42 -20.03
CA GLY A 368 -33.61 18.93 -19.33
C GLY A 368 -33.42 17.54 -18.72
N ASP A 369 -34.48 16.93 -18.19
CA ASP A 369 -34.45 15.55 -17.69
C ASP A 369 -33.85 14.61 -18.74
N PHE A 370 -33.05 13.64 -18.33
CA PHE A 370 -32.17 12.90 -19.23
C PHE A 370 -32.30 11.38 -19.06
N ASP A 371 -32.08 10.65 -20.14
CA ASP A 371 -32.03 9.19 -20.14
C ASP A 371 -30.58 8.69 -19.95
N PHE A 372 -30.41 7.37 -19.83
CA PHE A 372 -29.09 6.77 -19.60
C PHE A 372 -28.11 7.07 -20.75
N ASP A 373 -28.59 7.19 -21.99
CA ASP A 373 -27.73 7.48 -23.14
C ASP A 373 -27.23 8.93 -23.14
N ALA A 374 -28.06 9.88 -22.70
CA ALA A 374 -27.65 11.25 -22.44
C ALA A 374 -26.66 11.31 -21.26
N PHE A 375 -26.91 10.59 -20.17
CA PHE A 375 -25.99 10.50 -19.03
C PHE A 375 -24.63 9.90 -19.42
N SER A 376 -24.63 8.82 -20.19
CA SER A 376 -23.41 8.14 -20.65
C SER A 376 -22.54 9.06 -21.51
N ARG A 377 -23.14 9.94 -22.33
CA ARG A 377 -22.41 10.96 -23.09
C ARG A 377 -21.76 12.02 -22.20
N VAL A 378 -22.40 12.37 -21.08
CA VAL A 378 -21.81 13.29 -20.08
C VAL A 378 -20.66 12.60 -19.34
N LEU A 379 -20.85 11.34 -18.94
CA LEU A 379 -19.86 10.56 -18.21
C LEU A 379 -18.59 10.32 -19.05
N ASN A 380 -18.76 10.06 -20.35
CA ASN A 380 -17.68 9.79 -21.31
C ASN A 380 -17.29 11.03 -22.14
N ARG A 381 -17.45 12.24 -21.59
CA ARG A 381 -17.16 13.48 -22.31
C ARG A 381 -15.66 13.59 -22.66
N PRO A 382 -15.29 14.14 -23.84
CA PRO A 382 -13.90 14.39 -24.18
C PRO A 382 -13.20 15.25 -23.13
N GLY A 383 -12.04 14.81 -22.65
CA GLY A 383 -11.29 15.47 -21.57
C GLY A 383 -11.67 15.02 -20.16
N GLY A 384 -12.67 14.13 -20.01
CA GLY A 384 -13.00 13.46 -18.76
C GLY A 384 -13.44 14.39 -17.61
N PHE A 385 -13.36 13.85 -16.40
CA PHE A 385 -13.43 14.62 -15.16
C PHE A 385 -12.03 14.68 -14.57
N ARG A 386 -11.71 15.78 -13.88
CA ARG A 386 -10.43 15.92 -13.22
C ARG A 386 -10.35 14.89 -12.08
N ASP A 387 -9.22 14.21 -11.97
CA ASP A 387 -8.93 13.38 -10.80
C ASP A 387 -9.05 14.22 -9.52
N PRO A 388 -9.44 13.63 -8.37
CA PRO A 388 -9.34 14.32 -7.10
C PRO A 388 -7.92 14.86 -6.94
N GLY A 389 -7.79 16.16 -6.67
CA GLY A 389 -6.48 16.73 -6.31
C GLY A 389 -5.88 16.00 -5.12
N GLU A 390 -4.56 16.07 -4.97
CA GLU A 390 -3.91 15.58 -3.76
C GLU A 390 -4.38 16.40 -2.54
N PRO A 391 -4.47 15.82 -1.33
CA PRO A 391 -4.89 16.54 -0.11
C PRO A 391 -4.20 17.90 0.07
N GLU A 392 -2.92 17.98 -0.31
CA GLU A 392 -2.08 19.17 -0.25
C GLU A 392 -2.60 20.33 -1.12
N GLU A 393 -3.33 20.03 -2.20
CA GLU A 393 -3.95 21.05 -3.05
C GLU A 393 -5.10 21.77 -2.34
N TYR A 394 -5.89 21.03 -1.56
CA TYR A 394 -7.01 21.59 -0.79
C TYR A 394 -6.52 22.27 0.49
N CYS A 395 -5.51 21.69 1.14
CA CYS A 395 -4.91 22.24 2.36
C CYS A 395 -4.28 23.63 2.16
N ARG A 396 -3.76 23.92 0.96
CA ARG A 396 -3.22 25.25 0.60
C ARG A 396 -4.23 26.40 0.81
N GLY A 397 -5.53 26.15 0.67
CA GLY A 397 -6.57 27.15 0.91
C GLY A 397 -6.69 27.55 2.38
N PHE A 398 -6.43 26.62 3.29
CA PHE A 398 -6.52 26.82 4.74
C PHE A 398 -5.24 27.39 5.34
N GLN A 399 -4.08 27.08 4.74
CA GLN A 399 -2.76 27.58 5.16
C GLN A 399 -2.62 29.11 5.14
N VAL A 400 -3.51 29.83 4.45
CA VAL A 400 -3.59 31.30 4.52
C VAL A 400 -3.91 31.78 5.96
N PHE A 401 -4.62 30.95 6.73
CA PHE A 401 -5.06 31.24 8.09
C PHE A 401 -4.21 30.52 9.15
N ASP A 402 -3.56 29.42 8.77
CA ASP A 402 -2.60 28.66 9.59
C ASP A 402 -1.15 29.09 9.26
N LYS A 403 -0.77 30.30 9.72
CA LYS A 403 0.54 30.89 9.39
C LYS A 403 1.74 30.10 9.92
N ASP A 404 1.52 29.35 10.99
CA ASP A 404 2.54 28.56 11.66
C ASP A 404 2.55 27.10 11.16
N LEU A 405 1.72 26.78 10.15
CA LEU A 405 1.59 25.46 9.51
C LEU A 405 1.36 24.32 10.52
N THR A 406 0.53 24.60 11.51
CA THR A 406 0.18 23.68 12.59
C THR A 406 -0.77 22.56 12.15
N GLY A 407 -1.47 22.75 11.02
CA GLY A 407 -2.57 21.88 10.60
C GLY A 407 -3.92 22.24 11.22
N PHE A 408 -3.97 23.25 12.09
CA PHE A 408 -5.17 23.69 12.79
C PHE A 408 -5.59 25.11 12.39
N ILE A 409 -6.89 25.33 12.29
CA ILE A 409 -7.48 26.67 12.21
C ILE A 409 -8.72 26.77 13.10
N GLY A 410 -9.10 27.99 13.46
CA GLY A 410 -10.33 28.24 14.22
C GLY A 410 -11.57 27.82 13.42
N VAL A 411 -12.57 27.24 14.09
CA VAL A 411 -13.84 26.79 13.46
C VAL A 411 -14.51 27.93 12.67
N GLY A 412 -14.45 29.17 13.19
CA GLY A 412 -14.97 30.34 12.50
C GLY A 412 -14.21 30.70 11.22
N GLN A 413 -12.89 30.49 11.18
CA GLN A 413 -12.07 30.70 9.99
C GLN A 413 -12.38 29.62 8.94
N PHE A 414 -12.48 28.37 9.37
CA PHE A 414 -12.87 27.26 8.50
C PHE A 414 -14.23 27.52 7.83
N ARG A 415 -15.24 27.91 8.62
CA ARG A 415 -16.56 28.30 8.08
C ARG A 415 -16.45 29.45 7.10
N TYR A 416 -15.70 30.49 7.43
CA TYR A 416 -15.53 31.64 6.54
C TYR A 416 -14.95 31.24 5.19
N ILE A 417 -13.94 30.36 5.17
CA ILE A 417 -13.30 29.86 3.95
C ILE A 417 -14.33 29.13 3.09
N LEU A 418 -15.03 28.13 3.63
CA LEU A 418 -15.96 27.31 2.85
C LEU A 418 -17.21 28.07 2.37
N THR A 419 -17.64 29.11 3.08
CA THR A 419 -18.81 29.91 2.71
C THR A 419 -18.49 31.09 1.79
N ASN A 420 -17.22 31.54 1.73
CA ASN A 420 -16.86 32.76 0.99
C ASN A 420 -15.82 32.56 -0.12
N LEU A 421 -14.99 31.51 -0.07
CA LEU A 421 -13.91 31.29 -1.02
C LEU A 421 -14.20 30.10 -1.95
N GLY A 422 -13.90 30.26 -3.24
CA GLY A 422 -14.13 29.21 -4.23
C GLY A 422 -15.61 28.92 -4.48
N GLU A 423 -15.94 27.63 -4.55
CA GLU A 423 -17.33 27.16 -4.61
C GLU A 423 -17.94 27.19 -3.22
N LYS A 424 -18.93 28.07 -3.04
CA LYS A 424 -19.47 28.38 -1.73
C LYS A 424 -20.39 27.28 -1.26
N MET A 425 -20.16 26.83 -0.04
CA MET A 425 -21.08 26.01 0.72
C MET A 425 -22.05 26.89 1.52
N SER A 426 -23.26 26.37 1.75
CA SER A 426 -24.21 26.95 2.70
C SER A 426 -23.75 26.74 4.14
N ASP A 427 -24.28 27.55 5.06
CA ASP A 427 -23.96 27.42 6.48
C ASP A 427 -24.38 26.05 7.03
N GLU A 428 -25.49 25.51 6.53
CA GLU A 428 -26.02 24.20 6.88
C GLU A 428 -25.11 23.05 6.39
N GLU A 429 -24.57 23.14 5.17
CA GLU A 429 -23.62 22.13 4.67
C GLU A 429 -22.31 22.14 5.46
N VAL A 430 -21.83 23.32 5.85
CA VAL A 430 -20.67 23.44 6.74
C VAL A 430 -20.98 22.87 8.12
N ASP A 431 -22.19 23.05 8.65
CA ASP A 431 -22.61 22.42 9.91
C ASP A 431 -22.57 20.89 9.83
N GLU A 432 -23.04 20.30 8.72
CA GLU A 432 -22.96 18.84 8.52
C GLU A 432 -21.51 18.35 8.47
N LEU A 433 -20.64 19.07 7.76
CA LEU A 433 -19.21 18.78 7.71
C LEU A 433 -18.55 18.84 9.10
N LEU A 434 -18.89 19.85 9.90
CA LEU A 434 -18.32 20.05 11.23
C LEU A 434 -18.75 18.97 12.24
N LYS A 435 -19.83 18.22 12.00
CA LYS A 435 -20.21 17.07 12.85
C LYS A 435 -19.22 15.91 12.77
N ALA A 436 -18.43 15.83 11.70
CA ALA A 436 -17.47 14.76 11.49
C ALA A 436 -16.11 15.00 12.19
N VAL A 437 -15.91 16.17 12.80
CA VAL A 437 -14.64 16.58 13.40
C VAL A 437 -14.82 17.09 14.83
N ASP A 438 -13.82 16.87 15.69
CA ASP A 438 -13.82 17.43 17.04
C ASP A 438 -13.60 18.94 16.98
N THR A 439 -14.58 19.70 17.47
CA THR A 439 -14.57 21.17 17.52
C THR A 439 -14.59 21.70 18.95
N SER A 440 -14.43 20.82 19.95
CA SER A 440 -14.57 21.16 21.37
C SER A 440 -13.55 22.19 21.87
N SER A 441 -12.39 22.28 21.22
CA SER A 441 -11.34 23.26 21.51
C SER A 441 -11.58 24.64 20.87
N GLY A 442 -12.56 24.76 19.97
CA GLY A 442 -12.77 25.96 19.13
C GLY A 442 -11.87 26.02 17.88
N GLU A 443 -11.00 25.04 17.70
CA GLU A 443 -10.14 24.83 16.52
C GLU A 443 -10.40 23.44 15.93
N LEU A 444 -10.05 23.23 14.66
CA LEU A 444 -10.15 21.93 14.00
C LEU A 444 -8.90 21.64 13.16
N ASN A 445 -8.58 20.35 12.99
CA ASN A 445 -7.54 19.90 12.09
C ASN A 445 -8.09 19.84 10.66
N TYR A 446 -7.72 20.82 9.83
CA TYR A 446 -8.23 20.89 8.45
C TYR A 446 -7.54 19.86 7.55
N MET A 447 -6.33 19.40 7.90
CA MET A 447 -5.60 18.39 7.14
C MET A 447 -6.31 17.03 7.26
N ASP A 448 -6.67 16.63 8.48
CA ASP A 448 -7.39 15.38 8.74
C ASP A 448 -8.78 15.41 8.12
N MET A 449 -9.43 16.58 8.17
CA MET A 449 -10.74 16.77 7.56
C MET A 449 -10.70 16.61 6.04
N VAL A 450 -9.74 17.25 5.36
CA VAL A 450 -9.53 17.08 3.91
C VAL A 450 -9.23 15.62 3.57
N LYS A 451 -8.33 14.96 4.32
CA LYS A 451 -8.04 13.52 4.12
C LYS A 451 -9.27 12.64 4.30
N THR A 452 -10.08 12.91 5.32
CA THR A 452 -11.31 12.15 5.61
C THR A 452 -12.34 12.32 4.50
N ILE A 453 -12.47 13.53 3.95
CA ILE A 453 -13.39 13.81 2.85
C ILE A 453 -12.92 13.14 1.56
N LEU A 454 -11.62 13.08 1.29
CA LEU A 454 -11.06 12.44 0.08
C LEU A 454 -10.97 10.91 0.18
N ALA A 455 -11.02 10.35 1.39
CA ALA A 455 -10.98 8.90 1.63
C ALA A 455 -12.35 8.21 1.53
N ASN A 456 -13.45 8.99 1.57
CA ASN A 456 -14.82 8.54 1.35
C ASN A 456 -15.24 8.76 -0.10
#